data_AF-A0A0N9HYW7-F1
#
_entry.id   AF-A0A0N9HYW7-F1
#
_cell.length_a   1.000
_cell.length_b   1.000
_cell.length_c   1.000
_cell.angle_alpha   90.00
_cell.angle_beta   90.00
_cell.angle_gamma   90.00
#
_symmetry.space_group_name_H-M   'P 1'
#
loop_
_entity.id
_entity.type
_entity.pdbx_description
1 polymer ?
#
loop_
_entity_poly.entity_id
_entity_poly.type
_entity_poly.pdbx_seq_one_letter_code
_entity_poly.pdbx_strand_id
1 'polypeptide(L)'
;MSRFWKDDNEVYNWGKAIADSFAGLANWEGVAYGHDALETLRASMFANARDFLSLDPQKILDEWDRMAKAAKDTCVDVSEEVTRDLDAARDGVRNWHGAGADAFRSHLSDIRSFTGQQYAFMAETIRALAAMLRVAVQSREDFVALAQATGQQVHKVISDASDKRTEFALKVGNGIAKSVIGALGDPQKAIFAVAENVLDIAVESVVLAMEGGKLAEVVKDFTRHRDRLLDGYTAELNEVAAILVRNQEQLDAWRPMVFAPSKVNLDVDSPGFRYETFMSKEMDPARFGPAFDRERRKFTEEQQHNGANPDSPIQRRLAGGG
;
A
#
# COMPACT_ATOMS: atom_id res chain seq x y z
N MET A 1 -11.16 11.14 -15.56
CA MET A 1 -11.72 11.51 -14.24
C MET A 1 -11.20 12.89 -13.89
N SER A 2 -12.05 13.80 -13.39
CA SER A 2 -11.58 15.06 -12.82
C SER A 2 -10.69 14.76 -11.61
N ARG A 3 -9.56 15.46 -11.45
CA ARG A 3 -8.75 15.35 -10.23
C ARG A 3 -9.57 15.85 -9.05
N PHE A 4 -9.52 15.12 -7.94
CA PHE A 4 -10.20 15.45 -6.69
C PHE A 4 -9.26 16.07 -5.65
N TRP A 5 -8.05 16.48 -6.06
CA TRP A 5 -7.08 17.16 -5.20
C TRP A 5 -6.63 18.47 -5.85
N LYS A 6 -6.15 19.38 -5.01
CA LYS A 6 -5.54 20.64 -5.46
C LYS A 6 -4.22 20.37 -6.17
N ASP A 7 -4.07 20.91 -7.36
CA ASP A 7 -2.80 20.76 -8.08
C ASP A 7 -1.71 21.67 -7.47
N ASP A 8 -0.46 21.38 -7.81
CA ASP A 8 0.69 22.10 -7.26
C ASP A 8 0.62 23.60 -7.58
N ASN A 9 0.11 23.97 -8.77
CA ASN A 9 -0.02 25.37 -9.15
C ASN A 9 -1.09 26.08 -8.32
N GLU A 10 -2.24 25.45 -8.06
CA GLU A 10 -3.26 25.99 -7.17
C GLU A 10 -2.68 26.27 -5.78
N VAL A 11 -1.93 25.32 -5.22
CA VAL A 11 -1.32 25.46 -3.89
C VAL A 11 -0.26 26.58 -3.89
N TYR A 12 0.63 26.62 -4.88
CA TYR A 12 1.62 27.71 -5.00
C TYR A 12 0.97 29.08 -5.24
N ASN A 13 -0.11 29.15 -6.02
CA ASN A 13 -0.86 30.39 -6.23
C ASN A 13 -1.43 30.93 -4.91
N TRP A 14 -1.91 30.06 -4.03
CA TRP A 14 -2.33 30.45 -2.69
C TRP A 14 -1.16 30.88 -1.79
N GLY A 15 0.00 30.23 -1.91
CA GLY A 15 1.24 30.68 -1.28
C GLY A 15 1.68 32.09 -1.74
N LYS A 16 1.49 32.40 -3.02
CA LYS A 16 1.72 33.76 -3.54
C LYS A 16 0.68 34.74 -3.00
N ALA A 17 -0.61 34.38 -3.02
CA ALA A 17 -1.70 35.25 -2.58
C ALA A 17 -1.58 35.65 -1.10
N ILE A 18 -1.16 34.73 -0.23
CA ILE A 18 -0.92 35.05 1.19
C ILE A 18 0.31 35.95 1.39
N ALA A 19 1.39 35.75 0.62
CA ALA A 19 2.55 36.64 0.63
C ALA A 19 2.15 38.08 0.22
N ASP A 20 1.37 38.20 -0.86
CA ASP A 20 0.85 39.49 -1.33
C ASP A 20 -0.06 40.14 -0.27
N SER A 21 -0.86 39.34 0.45
CA SER A 21 -1.72 39.82 1.55
C SER A 21 -0.90 40.37 2.72
N PHE A 22 0.12 39.64 3.18
CA PHE A 22 1.01 40.11 4.25
C PHE A 22 1.76 41.39 3.86
N ALA A 23 2.25 41.49 2.62
CA ALA A 23 2.88 42.72 2.13
C ALA A 23 1.88 43.89 2.07
N GLY A 24 0.64 43.64 1.66
CA GLY A 24 -0.44 44.62 1.69
C GLY A 24 -0.70 45.15 3.10
N LEU A 25 -0.79 44.26 4.09
CA LEU A 25 -0.97 44.64 5.49
C LEU A 25 0.25 45.41 6.03
N ALA A 26 1.47 44.98 5.73
CA ALA A 26 2.69 45.68 6.13
C ALA A 26 2.72 47.13 5.61
N ASN A 27 2.39 47.32 4.34
CA ASN A 27 2.31 48.64 3.72
C ASN A 27 1.21 49.50 4.36
N TRP A 28 0.05 48.91 4.70
CA TRP A 28 -1.02 49.61 5.41
C TRP A 28 -0.57 50.07 6.82
N GLU A 29 0.27 49.30 7.51
CA GLU A 29 0.88 49.67 8.78
C GLU A 29 2.04 50.68 8.66
N GLY A 30 2.36 51.13 7.44
CA GLY A 30 3.44 52.08 7.18
C GLY A 30 4.83 51.44 7.09
N VAL A 31 4.93 50.11 7.03
CA VAL A 31 6.18 49.40 6.77
C VAL A 31 6.32 49.18 5.26
N ALA A 32 7.17 49.99 4.62
CA ALA A 32 7.39 49.89 3.18
C ALA A 32 8.02 48.53 2.82
N TYR A 33 7.23 47.66 2.20
CA TYR A 33 7.69 46.39 1.65
C TYR A 33 8.13 46.60 0.20
N GLY A 34 9.44 46.79 0.00
CA GLY A 34 10.05 46.88 -1.33
C GLY A 34 9.97 45.56 -2.12
N HIS A 35 10.31 45.61 -3.40
CA HIS A 35 10.26 44.45 -4.30
C HIS A 35 11.04 43.24 -3.77
N ASP A 36 12.28 43.45 -3.30
CA ASP A 36 13.14 42.37 -2.81
C ASP A 36 12.57 41.68 -1.55
N ALA A 37 11.92 42.45 -0.68
CA ALA A 37 11.28 41.93 0.53
C ALA A 37 10.05 41.08 0.18
N LEU A 38 9.26 41.51 -0.83
CA LEU A 38 8.12 40.73 -1.32
C LEU A 38 8.56 39.41 -1.95
N GLU A 39 9.62 39.42 -2.76
CA GLU A 39 10.16 38.18 -3.36
C GLU A 39 10.68 37.21 -2.30
N THR A 40 11.34 37.73 -1.26
CA THR A 40 11.78 36.91 -0.10
C THR A 40 10.58 36.28 0.62
N LEU A 41 9.52 37.05 0.84
CA LEU A 41 8.29 36.57 1.48
C LEU A 41 7.58 35.51 0.62
N ARG A 42 7.51 35.70 -0.70
CA ARG A 42 6.97 34.71 -1.64
C ARG A 42 7.77 33.42 -1.60
N ALA A 43 9.10 33.50 -1.61
CA ALA A 43 9.97 32.33 -1.49
C ALA A 43 9.71 31.56 -0.18
N SER A 44 9.51 32.26 0.94
CA SER A 44 9.14 31.64 2.21
C SER A 44 7.77 30.96 2.15
N MET A 45 6.77 31.58 1.53
CA MET A 45 5.45 30.97 1.37
C MET A 45 5.45 29.78 0.40
N PHE A 46 6.32 29.78 -0.61
CA PHE A 46 6.54 28.62 -1.47
C PHE A 46 7.25 27.48 -0.73
N ALA A 47 8.18 27.78 0.17
CA ALA A 47 8.77 26.78 1.04
C ALA A 47 7.69 26.14 1.94
N ASN A 48 6.82 26.95 2.56
CA ASN A 48 5.69 26.44 3.33
C ASN A 48 4.77 25.56 2.46
N ALA A 49 4.37 26.02 1.27
CA ALA A 49 3.53 25.25 0.35
C ALA A 49 4.16 23.89 -0.02
N ARG A 50 5.49 23.85 -0.17
CA ARG A 50 6.22 22.62 -0.50
C ARG A 50 6.06 21.55 0.59
N ASP A 51 5.98 21.92 1.86
CA ASP A 51 5.79 20.96 2.95
C ASP A 51 4.44 20.23 2.80
N PHE A 52 3.39 20.94 2.41
CA PHE A 52 2.05 20.38 2.15
C PHE A 52 1.94 19.65 0.80
N LEU A 53 2.91 19.86 -0.10
CA LEU A 53 3.06 19.17 -1.39
C LEU A 53 4.07 18.02 -1.35
N SER A 54 4.65 17.73 -0.18
CA SER A 54 5.71 16.72 -0.03
C SER A 54 5.28 15.31 -0.47
N LEU A 55 3.98 15.03 -0.40
CA LEU A 55 3.37 13.83 -0.95
C LEU A 55 2.73 14.11 -2.31
N ASP A 56 3.00 13.20 -3.26
CA ASP A 56 2.44 13.20 -4.61
C ASP A 56 1.27 12.21 -4.67
N PRO A 57 0.00 12.68 -4.72
CA PRO A 57 -1.17 11.83 -4.79
C PRO A 57 -1.15 10.88 -5.99
N GLN A 58 -0.59 11.30 -7.13
CA GLN A 58 -0.57 10.48 -8.32
C GLN A 58 0.38 9.30 -8.15
N LYS A 59 1.58 9.53 -7.61
CA LYS A 59 2.53 8.42 -7.34
C LYS A 59 1.97 7.43 -6.32
N ILE A 60 1.23 7.90 -5.32
CA ILE A 60 0.58 7.04 -4.34
C ILE A 60 -0.52 6.20 -5.00
N LEU A 61 -1.32 6.80 -5.90
CA LEU A 61 -2.33 6.08 -6.69
C LEU A 61 -1.71 5.05 -7.62
N ASP A 62 -0.64 5.40 -8.32
CA ASP A 62 0.06 4.49 -9.24
C ASP A 62 0.59 3.26 -8.47
N GLU A 63 1.16 3.49 -7.28
CA GLU A 63 1.65 2.43 -6.41
C GLU A 63 0.52 1.58 -5.80
N TRP A 64 -0.59 2.23 -5.44
CA TRP A 64 -1.82 1.55 -5.00
C TRP A 64 -2.32 0.61 -6.09
N ASP A 65 -2.45 1.07 -7.34
CA ASP A 65 -2.93 0.27 -8.46
C ASP A 65 -1.99 -0.90 -8.76
N ARG A 66 -0.68 -0.66 -8.67
CA ARG A 66 0.34 -1.70 -8.80
C ARG A 66 0.16 -2.80 -7.75
N MET A 67 0.00 -2.42 -6.48
CA MET A 67 -0.18 -3.37 -5.37
C MET A 67 -1.53 -4.07 -5.42
N ALA A 68 -2.61 -3.38 -5.77
CA ALA A 68 -3.94 -3.95 -5.93
C ALA A 68 -3.97 -5.01 -7.06
N LYS A 69 -3.30 -4.72 -8.18
CA LYS A 69 -3.11 -5.69 -9.26
C LYS A 69 -2.33 -6.91 -8.78
N ALA A 70 -1.19 -6.72 -8.12
CA ALA A 70 -0.40 -7.83 -7.58
C ALA A 70 -1.20 -8.70 -6.59
N ALA A 71 -1.99 -8.08 -5.72
CA ALA A 71 -2.86 -8.78 -4.77
C ALA A 71 -3.94 -9.61 -5.48
N LYS A 72 -4.56 -9.03 -6.52
CA LYS A 72 -5.55 -9.72 -7.35
C LYS A 72 -4.96 -10.92 -8.10
N ASP A 73 -3.79 -10.75 -8.69
CA ASP A 73 -3.18 -11.76 -9.56
C ASP A 73 -2.63 -12.96 -8.76
N THR A 74 -2.31 -12.78 -7.48
CA THR A 74 -1.63 -13.79 -6.65
C THR A 74 -2.52 -14.53 -5.67
N CYS A 75 -3.65 -13.96 -5.26
CA CYS A 75 -4.50 -14.57 -4.23
C CYS A 75 -5.42 -15.64 -4.82
N VAL A 76 -5.45 -16.84 -4.22
CA VAL A 76 -6.41 -17.87 -4.63
C VAL A 76 -7.86 -17.36 -4.52
N ASP A 77 -8.22 -16.68 -3.44
CA ASP A 77 -9.61 -16.29 -3.17
C ASP A 77 -10.10 -15.12 -4.07
N VAL A 78 -9.20 -14.53 -4.87
CA VAL A 78 -9.50 -13.38 -5.75
C VAL A 78 -9.18 -13.69 -7.22
N SER A 79 -8.16 -14.51 -7.49
CA SER A 79 -7.78 -14.92 -8.84
C SER A 79 -8.48 -16.21 -9.24
N GLU A 80 -9.39 -16.10 -10.21
CA GLU A 80 -10.07 -17.25 -10.81
C GLU A 80 -9.08 -18.24 -11.44
N GLU A 81 -7.99 -17.74 -12.02
CA GLU A 81 -6.96 -18.58 -12.66
C GLU A 81 -6.19 -19.39 -11.62
N VAL A 82 -5.70 -18.76 -10.55
CA VAL A 82 -4.98 -19.46 -9.47
C VAL A 82 -5.89 -20.46 -8.77
N THR A 83 -7.16 -20.09 -8.50
CA THR A 83 -8.15 -21.03 -7.95
C THR A 83 -8.36 -22.22 -8.86
N ARG A 84 -8.66 -21.97 -10.14
CA ARG A 84 -8.94 -23.02 -11.12
C ARG A 84 -7.76 -23.98 -11.24
N ASP A 85 -6.54 -23.46 -11.31
CA ASP A 85 -5.35 -24.27 -11.53
C ASP A 85 -5.00 -25.10 -10.27
N LEU A 86 -5.14 -24.52 -9.06
CA LEU A 86 -4.95 -25.26 -7.81
C LEU A 86 -6.04 -26.30 -7.56
N ASP A 87 -7.31 -25.98 -7.87
CA ASP A 87 -8.42 -26.92 -7.74
C ASP A 87 -8.30 -28.05 -8.77
N ALA A 88 -7.90 -27.76 -10.02
CA ALA A 88 -7.61 -28.78 -11.02
C ALA A 88 -6.46 -29.71 -10.60
N ALA A 89 -5.39 -29.15 -10.03
CA ALA A 89 -4.29 -29.95 -9.49
C ALA A 89 -4.75 -30.84 -8.33
N ARG A 90 -5.58 -30.31 -7.42
CA ARG A 90 -6.15 -31.06 -6.28
C ARG A 90 -7.08 -32.17 -6.74
N ASP A 91 -7.94 -31.90 -7.71
CA ASP A 91 -8.88 -32.87 -8.27
C ASP A 91 -8.15 -33.98 -9.04
N GLY A 92 -7.09 -33.64 -9.78
CA GLY A 92 -6.27 -34.60 -10.51
C GLY A 92 -5.62 -35.67 -9.61
N VAL A 93 -5.33 -35.33 -8.35
CA VAL A 93 -4.72 -36.23 -7.36
C VAL A 93 -5.71 -36.73 -6.30
N ARG A 94 -7.02 -36.44 -6.46
CA ARG A 94 -8.04 -36.74 -5.44
C ARG A 94 -8.15 -38.23 -5.15
N ASN A 95 -8.03 -39.06 -6.20
CA ASN A 95 -8.20 -40.51 -6.11
C ASN A 95 -6.85 -41.24 -5.96
N TRP A 96 -5.76 -40.48 -5.78
CA TRP A 96 -4.44 -41.02 -5.46
C TRP A 96 -4.33 -41.21 -3.95
N HIS A 97 -3.65 -42.25 -3.52
CA HIS A 97 -3.50 -42.70 -2.14
C HIS A 97 -2.04 -43.04 -1.87
N GLY A 98 -1.66 -43.00 -0.59
CA GLY A 98 -0.29 -43.26 -0.15
C GLY A 98 0.42 -41.98 0.30
N ALA A 99 1.54 -42.18 1.00
CA ALA A 99 2.24 -41.11 1.69
C ALA A 99 2.73 -39.97 0.76
N GLY A 100 3.04 -40.28 -0.51
CA GLY A 100 3.47 -39.30 -1.51
C GLY A 100 2.29 -38.47 -2.01
N ALA A 101 1.15 -39.10 -2.30
CA ALA A 101 -0.08 -38.40 -2.66
C ALA A 101 -0.58 -37.49 -1.52
N ASP A 102 -0.49 -37.96 -0.27
CA ASP A 102 -0.84 -37.16 0.91
C ASP A 102 0.12 -35.98 1.10
N ALA A 103 1.42 -36.19 0.89
CA ALA A 103 2.42 -35.12 0.93
C ALA A 103 2.19 -34.08 -0.19
N PHE A 104 1.81 -34.51 -1.40
CA PHE A 104 1.55 -33.60 -2.51
C PHE A 104 0.29 -32.76 -2.26
N ARG A 105 -0.79 -33.39 -1.76
CA ARG A 105 -2.01 -32.67 -1.33
C ARG A 105 -1.72 -31.69 -0.19
N SER A 106 -0.86 -32.06 0.77
CA SER A 106 -0.37 -31.16 1.81
C SER A 106 0.35 -29.96 1.18
N HIS A 107 1.23 -30.18 0.20
CA HIS A 107 1.97 -29.10 -0.45
C HIS A 107 1.06 -28.15 -1.25
N LEU A 108 0.04 -28.67 -1.94
CA LEU A 108 -0.98 -27.82 -2.59
C LEU A 108 -1.74 -26.95 -1.58
N SER A 109 -2.04 -27.50 -0.38
CA SER A 109 -2.62 -26.72 0.71
C SER A 109 -1.65 -25.64 1.21
N ASP A 110 -0.35 -25.95 1.32
CA ASP A 110 0.68 -24.99 1.73
C ASP A 110 0.82 -23.84 0.72
N ILE A 111 0.74 -24.12 -0.59
CA ILE A 111 0.70 -23.11 -1.66
C ILE A 111 -0.55 -22.23 -1.53
N ARG A 112 -1.72 -22.85 -1.30
CA ARG A 112 -2.97 -22.09 -1.09
C ARG A 112 -2.85 -21.15 0.10
N SER A 113 -2.38 -21.64 1.25
CA SER A 113 -2.15 -20.82 2.44
C SER A 113 -1.10 -19.73 2.19
N PHE A 114 -0.02 -20.02 1.46
CA PHE A 114 0.99 -19.04 1.06
C PHE A 114 0.38 -17.88 0.27
N THR A 115 -0.42 -18.16 -0.76
CA THR A 115 -1.07 -17.13 -1.58
C THR A 115 -2.05 -16.26 -0.79
N GLY A 116 -2.85 -16.86 0.10
CA GLY A 116 -3.74 -16.10 0.99
C GLY A 116 -2.99 -15.20 1.98
N GLN A 117 -1.87 -15.68 2.52
CA GLN A 117 -1.04 -14.88 3.41
C GLN A 117 -0.35 -13.71 2.67
N GLN A 118 0.15 -13.95 1.45
CA GLN A 118 0.71 -12.89 0.59
C GLN A 118 -0.32 -11.80 0.30
N TYR A 119 -1.56 -12.20 0.00
CA TYR A 119 -2.67 -11.26 -0.16
C TYR A 119 -2.91 -10.42 1.09
N ALA A 120 -2.91 -11.02 2.28
CA ALA A 120 -3.10 -10.28 3.53
C ALA A 120 -2.02 -9.20 3.74
N PHE A 121 -0.75 -9.53 3.48
CA PHE A 121 0.35 -8.55 3.55
C PHE A 121 0.20 -7.43 2.52
N MET A 122 -0.19 -7.76 1.28
CA MET A 122 -0.44 -6.76 0.24
C MET A 122 -1.64 -5.87 0.60
N ALA A 123 -2.70 -6.42 1.20
CA ALA A 123 -3.89 -5.68 1.62
C ALA A 123 -3.57 -4.64 2.71
N GLU A 124 -2.70 -4.97 3.67
CA GLU A 124 -2.25 -3.99 4.67
C GLU A 124 -1.38 -2.88 4.07
N THR A 125 -0.51 -3.20 3.10
CA THR A 125 0.25 -2.18 2.35
C THR A 125 -0.67 -1.28 1.53
N ILE A 126 -1.67 -1.86 0.86
CA ILE A 126 -2.71 -1.11 0.15
C ILE A 126 -3.38 -0.16 1.15
N ARG A 127 -3.86 -0.64 2.31
CA ARG A 127 -4.47 0.21 3.35
C ARG A 127 -3.57 1.40 3.74
N ALA A 128 -2.27 1.17 3.93
CA ALA A 128 -1.31 2.23 4.23
C ALA A 128 -1.23 3.28 3.10
N LEU A 129 -1.25 2.86 1.83
CA LEU A 129 -1.25 3.76 0.68
C LEU A 129 -2.53 4.63 0.60
N ALA A 130 -3.72 4.12 0.93
CA ALA A 130 -4.93 4.96 1.01
C ALA A 130 -4.83 6.01 2.11
N ALA A 131 -4.27 5.63 3.26
CA ALA A 131 -4.05 6.57 4.36
C ALA A 131 -3.09 7.69 3.91
N MET A 132 -1.99 7.35 3.23
CA MET A 132 -1.09 8.34 2.64
C MET A 132 -1.77 9.23 1.60
N LEU A 133 -2.59 8.65 0.71
CA LEU A 133 -3.32 9.40 -0.31
C LEU A 133 -4.25 10.42 0.34
N ARG A 134 -4.97 10.01 1.39
CA ARG A 134 -5.82 10.92 2.17
C ARG A 134 -5.02 12.08 2.75
N VAL A 135 -3.88 11.80 3.41
CA VAL A 135 -3.01 12.85 3.95
C VAL A 135 -2.55 13.80 2.84
N ALA A 136 -2.13 13.27 1.70
CA ALA A 136 -1.65 14.04 0.56
C ALA A 136 -2.71 14.95 -0.06
N VAL A 137 -3.98 14.53 -0.09
CA VAL A 137 -5.10 15.36 -0.56
C VAL A 137 -5.45 16.41 0.50
N GLN A 138 -5.64 15.96 1.75
CA GLN A 138 -6.10 16.79 2.86
C GLN A 138 -5.10 17.92 3.19
N SER A 139 -3.80 17.64 3.16
CA SER A 139 -2.75 18.63 3.42
C SER A 139 -2.81 19.80 2.45
N ARG A 140 -3.09 19.52 1.17
CA ARG A 140 -3.22 20.54 0.13
C ARG A 140 -4.47 21.38 0.33
N GLU A 141 -5.60 20.76 0.69
CA GLU A 141 -6.85 21.47 0.98
C GLU A 141 -6.72 22.39 2.20
N ASP A 142 -6.16 21.88 3.31
CA ASP A 142 -6.04 22.65 4.54
C ASP A 142 -5.03 23.80 4.41
N PHE A 143 -3.96 23.65 3.62
CA PHE A 143 -3.08 24.77 3.30
C PHE A 143 -3.82 25.88 2.54
N VAL A 144 -4.62 25.51 1.53
CA VAL A 144 -5.41 26.47 0.76
C VAL A 144 -6.45 27.15 1.67
N ALA A 145 -7.13 26.41 2.53
CA ALA A 145 -8.09 26.95 3.48
C ALA A 145 -7.42 27.92 4.48
N LEU A 146 -6.24 27.57 5.01
CA LEU A 146 -5.47 28.44 5.88
C LEU A 146 -5.04 29.74 5.16
N ALA A 147 -4.57 29.63 3.91
CA ALA A 147 -4.19 30.78 3.11
C ALA A 147 -5.38 31.71 2.81
N GLN A 148 -6.54 31.12 2.49
CA GLN A 148 -7.79 31.85 2.29
C GLN A 148 -8.24 32.57 3.55
N ALA A 149 -8.28 31.88 4.69
CA ALA A 149 -8.66 32.46 5.97
C ALA A 149 -7.72 33.62 6.36
N THR A 150 -6.42 33.46 6.11
CA THR A 150 -5.42 34.50 6.37
C THR A 150 -5.63 35.72 5.47
N GLY A 151 -5.87 35.51 4.17
CA GLY A 151 -6.15 36.61 3.24
C GLY A 151 -7.44 37.38 3.61
N GLN A 152 -8.49 36.67 4.01
CA GLN A 152 -9.74 37.28 4.50
C GLN A 152 -9.50 38.06 5.80
N GLN A 153 -8.68 37.52 6.70
CA GLN A 153 -8.33 38.17 7.95
C GLN A 153 -7.56 39.47 7.71
N VAL A 154 -6.56 39.45 6.83
CA VAL A 154 -5.85 40.66 6.37
C VAL A 154 -6.83 41.69 5.80
N HIS A 155 -7.75 41.26 4.93
CA HIS A 155 -8.72 42.17 4.33
C HIS A 155 -9.66 42.82 5.36
N LYS A 156 -10.10 42.09 6.38
CA LYS A 156 -10.91 42.63 7.49
C LYS A 156 -10.14 43.65 8.33
N VAL A 157 -8.85 43.39 8.58
CA VAL A 157 -7.99 44.33 9.31
C VAL A 157 -7.85 45.63 8.54
N ILE A 158 -7.54 45.56 7.23
CA ILE A 158 -7.34 46.73 6.37
C ILE A 158 -8.64 47.54 6.19
N SER A 159 -9.80 46.86 6.13
CA SER A 159 -11.10 47.52 5.96
C SER A 159 -11.72 48.03 7.26
N ASP A 160 -11.01 47.92 8.40
CA ASP A 160 -11.49 48.32 9.72
C ASP A 160 -12.89 47.77 10.07
N ALA A 161 -13.18 46.53 9.65
CA ALA A 161 -14.42 45.85 9.99
C ALA A 161 -14.54 45.63 11.51
N SER A 162 -15.75 45.84 12.07
CA SER A 162 -16.00 45.83 13.53
C SER A 162 -15.75 44.47 14.20
N ASP A 163 -15.84 43.38 13.44
CA ASP A 163 -15.54 42.01 13.89
C ASP A 163 -14.32 41.46 13.13
N LYS A 164 -13.12 41.81 13.60
CA LYS A 164 -11.84 41.40 12.98
C LYS A 164 -11.52 39.92 13.19
N ARG A 165 -12.48 39.02 13.43
CA ARG A 165 -12.22 37.58 13.59
C ARG A 165 -12.62 36.82 12.32
N THR A 166 -11.77 35.89 11.89
CA THR A 166 -12.09 34.96 10.79
C THR A 166 -12.07 33.55 11.32
N GLU A 167 -13.20 32.88 11.23
CA GLU A 167 -13.34 31.48 11.60
C GLU A 167 -13.16 30.62 10.35
N PHE A 168 -12.40 29.54 10.49
CA PHE A 168 -12.24 28.53 9.47
C PHE A 168 -12.16 27.16 10.12
N ALA A 169 -12.78 26.17 9.49
CA ALA A 169 -12.72 24.79 9.93
C ALA A 169 -11.43 24.16 9.38
N LEU A 170 -10.55 23.68 10.26
CA LEU A 170 -9.48 22.77 9.86
C LEU A 170 -9.91 21.33 10.12
N LYS A 171 -9.68 20.48 9.13
CA LYS A 171 -9.90 19.04 9.23
C LYS A 171 -8.60 18.37 9.68
N VAL A 172 -8.22 18.59 10.94
CA VAL A 172 -7.07 17.86 11.51
C VAL A 172 -7.55 16.45 11.86
N GLY A 173 -7.17 15.48 11.02
CA GLY A 173 -7.53 14.08 11.21
C GLY A 173 -6.98 13.55 12.53
N ASN A 174 -7.86 12.95 13.32
CA ASN A 174 -7.50 12.06 14.42
C ASN A 174 -8.15 10.71 14.05
N GLY A 175 -7.44 9.84 13.33
CA GLY A 175 -7.90 8.45 13.13
C GLY A 175 -8.06 7.98 11.68
N ILE A 176 -7.14 8.35 10.79
CA ILE A 176 -7.13 7.93 9.38
C ILE A 176 -7.09 6.39 9.23
N ALA A 177 -6.44 5.68 10.16
CA ALA A 177 -6.29 4.22 10.09
C ALA A 177 -7.64 3.45 10.17
N LYS A 178 -8.68 4.00 10.81
CA LYS A 178 -9.93 3.26 11.06
C LYS A 178 -10.89 3.25 9.85
N SER A 179 -10.91 4.30 9.03
CA SER A 179 -11.94 4.46 7.97
C SER A 179 -11.63 3.70 6.68
N VAL A 180 -10.37 3.40 6.40
CA VAL A 180 -9.95 2.67 5.18
C VAL A 180 -10.32 1.17 5.25
N ILE A 181 -10.64 0.65 6.43
CA ILE A 181 -10.88 -0.78 6.69
C ILE A 181 -12.07 -1.34 5.89
N GLY A 182 -13.09 -0.55 5.59
CA GLY A 182 -14.34 -1.02 4.99
C GLY A 182 -14.32 -1.26 3.47
N ALA A 183 -13.32 -0.77 2.73
CA ALA A 183 -13.39 -0.66 1.27
C ALA A 183 -12.53 -1.67 0.48
N LEU A 184 -11.88 -2.63 1.15
CA LEU A 184 -10.92 -3.55 0.53
C LEU A 184 -11.52 -4.57 -0.45
N GLY A 185 -12.86 -4.69 -0.53
CA GLY A 185 -13.53 -5.57 -1.50
C GLY A 185 -13.51 -5.06 -2.95
N ASP A 186 -13.20 -3.78 -3.17
CA ASP A 186 -13.13 -3.17 -4.50
C ASP A 186 -12.18 -1.95 -4.46
N PRO A 187 -10.98 -2.05 -5.07
CA PRO A 187 -9.98 -0.97 -5.07
C PRO A 187 -10.50 0.35 -5.64
N GLN A 188 -11.43 0.32 -6.61
CA GLN A 188 -12.03 1.55 -7.13
C GLN A 188 -12.97 2.17 -6.11
N LYS A 189 -13.78 1.37 -5.41
CA LYS A 189 -14.59 1.87 -4.29
C LYS A 189 -13.76 2.36 -3.13
N ALA A 190 -12.57 1.81 -2.89
CA ALA A 190 -11.65 2.33 -1.88
C ALA A 190 -11.12 3.72 -2.25
N ILE A 191 -10.77 3.97 -3.51
CA ILE A 191 -10.37 5.29 -4.00
C ILE A 191 -11.54 6.27 -3.93
N PHE A 192 -12.73 5.87 -4.37
CA PHE A 192 -13.95 6.68 -4.24
C PHE A 192 -14.30 6.93 -2.78
N ALA A 193 -14.17 5.94 -1.91
CA ALA A 193 -14.36 6.10 -0.48
C ALA A 193 -13.28 7.00 0.11
N VAL A 194 -12.03 7.01 -0.34
CA VAL A 194 -11.02 7.99 0.12
C VAL A 194 -11.41 9.39 -0.33
N ALA A 195 -11.85 9.57 -1.57
CA ALA A 195 -12.32 10.86 -2.09
C ALA A 195 -13.60 11.35 -1.38
N GLU A 196 -14.58 10.48 -1.18
CA GLU A 196 -15.81 10.75 -0.43
C GLU A 196 -15.49 10.96 1.06
N ASN A 197 -14.60 10.19 1.67
CA ASN A 197 -14.24 10.34 3.09
C ASN A 197 -13.42 11.60 3.39
N VAL A 198 -12.62 12.10 2.44
CA VAL A 198 -12.00 13.43 2.55
C VAL A 198 -13.08 14.52 2.59
N LEU A 199 -14.17 14.33 1.85
CA LEU A 199 -15.28 15.26 1.76
C LEU A 199 -16.29 15.12 2.93
N ASP A 200 -16.60 13.90 3.38
CA ASP A 200 -17.74 13.57 4.26
C ASP A 200 -17.37 12.94 5.62
N ILE A 201 -16.11 12.60 5.94
CA ILE A 201 -15.80 12.19 7.32
C ILE A 201 -16.01 13.40 8.22
N ALA A 202 -16.82 13.18 9.26
CA ALA A 202 -16.85 13.94 10.50
C ALA A 202 -15.45 13.89 11.16
N VAL A 203 -14.47 14.51 10.50
CA VAL A 203 -13.23 14.93 11.15
C VAL A 203 -13.72 15.94 12.16
N GLU A 204 -13.28 15.82 13.42
CA GLU A 204 -13.48 16.89 14.39
C GLU A 204 -12.91 18.16 13.78
N SER A 205 -13.79 18.95 13.17
CA SER A 205 -13.41 20.17 12.49
C SER A 205 -13.11 21.15 13.60
N VAL A 206 -11.82 21.36 13.83
CA VAL A 206 -11.41 22.37 14.79
C VAL A 206 -11.71 23.70 14.13
N VAL A 207 -12.76 24.37 14.61
CA VAL A 207 -13.03 25.75 14.23
C VAL A 207 -11.92 26.59 14.87
N LEU A 208 -11.02 27.08 14.02
CA LEU A 208 -9.94 27.95 14.43
C LEU A 208 -10.33 29.38 14.09
N ALA A 209 -9.92 30.27 14.98
CA ALA A 209 -10.07 31.69 14.81
C ALA A 209 -8.71 32.29 14.53
N MET A 210 -8.61 33.06 13.45
CA MET A 210 -7.54 34.04 13.33
C MET A 210 -8.00 35.32 14.02
N GLU A 211 -7.22 35.77 14.99
CA GLU A 211 -7.44 37.05 15.63
C GLU A 211 -7.00 38.16 14.67
N GLY A 212 -7.76 39.26 14.67
CA GLY A 212 -7.42 40.44 13.90
C GLY A 212 -6.67 41.45 14.75
N GLY A 213 -5.78 42.19 14.09
CA GLY A 213 -4.95 43.18 14.74
C GLY A 213 -3.75 43.50 13.87
N LYS A 214 -2.56 43.55 14.45
CA LYS A 214 -1.35 43.95 13.70
C LYS A 214 -0.79 42.82 12.84
N LEU A 215 0.04 43.14 11.85
CA LEU A 215 0.74 42.19 10.97
C LEU A 215 1.39 41.06 11.77
N ALA A 216 2.08 41.41 12.87
CA ALA A 216 2.73 40.44 13.73
C ALA A 216 1.77 39.39 14.33
N GLU A 217 0.54 39.78 14.67
CA GLU A 217 -0.48 38.88 15.23
C GLU A 217 -1.02 37.94 14.15
N VAL A 218 -1.35 38.48 12.97
CA VAL A 218 -1.85 37.68 11.83
C VAL A 218 -0.79 36.68 11.36
N VAL A 219 0.48 37.09 11.27
CA VAL A 219 1.59 36.20 10.91
C VAL A 219 1.83 35.13 11.99
N LYS A 220 1.74 35.49 13.27
CA LYS A 220 1.89 34.55 14.39
C LYS A 220 0.78 33.50 14.36
N ASP A 221 -0.46 33.91 14.12
CA ASP A 221 -1.60 32.99 14.01
C ASP A 221 -1.45 32.06 12.81
N PHE A 222 -1.10 32.59 11.63
CA PHE A 222 -0.81 31.78 10.46
C PHE A 222 0.27 30.72 10.75
N THR A 223 1.39 31.15 11.33
CA THR A 223 2.53 30.26 11.66
C THR A 223 2.10 29.18 12.65
N ARG A 224 1.38 29.55 13.71
CA ARG A 224 0.86 28.62 14.71
C ARG A 224 -0.08 27.58 14.10
N HIS A 225 -0.97 27.99 13.19
CA HIS A 225 -1.91 27.07 12.55
C HIS A 225 -1.22 26.17 11.52
N ARG A 226 -0.25 26.71 10.76
CA ARG A 226 0.61 25.93 9.86
C ARG A 226 1.33 24.83 10.63
N ASP A 227 2.00 25.18 11.74
CA ASP A 227 2.79 24.21 12.51
C ASP A 227 1.91 23.12 13.11
N ARG A 228 0.73 23.47 13.63
CA ARG A 228 -0.26 22.48 14.11
C ARG A 228 -0.72 21.52 13.01
N LEU A 229 -0.92 22.01 11.78
CA LEU A 229 -1.26 21.15 10.65
C LEU A 229 -0.13 20.20 10.31
N LEU A 230 1.11 20.70 10.21
CA LEU A 230 2.28 19.89 9.91
C LEU A 230 2.55 18.84 10.98
N ASP A 231 2.42 19.19 12.26
CA ASP A 231 2.54 18.25 13.38
C ASP A 231 1.47 17.15 13.29
N GLY A 232 0.23 17.52 12.97
CA GLY A 232 -0.88 16.57 12.78
C GLY A 232 -0.61 15.59 11.64
N TYR A 233 -0.21 16.07 10.46
CA TYR A 233 0.13 15.18 9.34
C TYR A 233 1.37 14.34 9.61
N THR A 234 2.37 14.88 10.32
CA THR A 234 3.56 14.12 10.70
C THR A 234 3.18 12.97 11.62
N ALA A 235 2.28 13.19 12.60
CA ALA A 235 1.78 12.13 13.46
C ALA A 235 1.03 11.04 12.66
N GLU A 236 0.14 11.43 11.76
CA GLU A 236 -0.60 10.50 10.89
C GLU A 236 0.35 9.70 9.96
N LEU A 237 1.37 10.34 9.37
CA LEU A 237 2.36 9.64 8.56
C LEU A 237 3.23 8.69 9.39
N ASN A 238 3.52 9.01 10.64
CA ASN A 238 4.22 8.10 11.55
C ASN A 238 3.37 6.86 11.88
N GLU A 239 2.04 7.02 12.03
CA GLU A 239 1.14 5.87 12.19
C GLU A 239 1.13 4.97 10.95
N VAL A 240 1.10 5.57 9.75
CA VAL A 240 1.20 4.82 8.49
C VAL A 240 2.53 4.10 8.36
N ALA A 241 3.64 4.77 8.67
CA ALA A 241 4.96 4.15 8.69
C ALA A 241 5.02 2.97 9.67
N ALA A 242 4.41 3.10 10.86
CA ALA A 242 4.35 2.03 11.84
C ALA A 242 3.50 0.82 11.37
N ILE A 243 2.48 1.03 10.53
CA ILE A 243 1.76 -0.07 9.88
C ILE A 243 2.69 -0.82 8.92
N LEU A 244 3.39 -0.09 8.05
CA LEU A 244 4.30 -0.68 7.06
C LEU A 244 5.46 -1.43 7.73
N VAL A 245 6.06 -0.85 8.76
CA VAL A 245 7.15 -1.49 9.53
C VAL A 245 6.66 -2.78 10.19
N ARG A 246 5.51 -2.75 10.88
CA ARG A 246 4.95 -3.98 11.47
C ARG A 246 4.61 -5.03 10.43
N ASN A 247 4.10 -4.62 9.26
CA ASN A 247 3.79 -5.52 8.16
C ASN A 247 5.07 -6.19 7.62
N GLN A 248 6.14 -5.41 7.46
CA GLN A 248 7.46 -5.91 7.06
C GLN A 248 8.04 -6.87 8.10
N GLU A 249 8.00 -6.52 9.40
CA GLU A 249 8.47 -7.39 10.48
C GLU A 249 7.70 -8.72 10.52
N GLN A 250 6.38 -8.68 10.31
CA GLN A 250 5.57 -9.89 10.22
C GLN A 250 5.92 -10.74 8.99
N LEU A 251 6.17 -10.11 7.84
CA LEU A 251 6.60 -10.79 6.62
C LEU A 251 7.98 -11.46 6.82
N ASP A 252 8.93 -10.76 7.45
CA ASP A 252 10.29 -11.28 7.71
C ASP A 252 10.30 -12.39 8.77
N ALA A 253 9.44 -12.29 9.78
CA ALA A 253 9.26 -13.32 10.79
C ALA A 253 8.51 -14.55 10.24
N TRP A 254 7.68 -14.35 9.22
CA TRP A 254 6.90 -15.41 8.63
C TRP A 254 7.81 -16.37 7.86
N ARG A 255 7.69 -17.66 8.19
CA ARG A 255 8.38 -18.76 7.51
C ARG A 255 7.37 -19.59 6.74
N PRO A 256 7.22 -19.36 5.43
CA PRO A 256 6.27 -20.10 4.63
C PRO A 256 6.57 -21.60 4.64
N MET A 257 5.56 -22.41 4.96
CA MET A 257 5.69 -23.87 4.86
C MET A 257 5.97 -24.33 3.43
N VAL A 258 5.57 -23.56 2.41
CA VAL A 258 5.89 -23.84 1.01
C VAL A 258 7.40 -23.86 0.72
N PHE A 259 8.20 -23.14 1.51
CA PHE A 259 9.67 -23.11 1.38
C PHE A 259 10.37 -24.12 2.30
N ALA A 260 9.62 -24.84 3.15
CA ALA A 260 10.20 -25.95 3.89
C ALA A 260 10.67 -27.03 2.89
N PRO A 261 11.78 -27.73 3.15
CA PRO A 261 12.19 -28.86 2.32
C PRO A 261 11.01 -29.79 2.09
N SER A 262 10.79 -30.18 0.83
CA SER A 262 9.69 -31.06 0.48
C SER A 262 9.78 -32.33 1.33
N LYS A 263 8.62 -32.81 1.82
CA LYS A 263 8.59 -34.06 2.59
C LYS A 263 9.26 -35.15 1.75
N VAL A 264 10.14 -35.93 2.37
CA VAL A 264 10.76 -37.12 1.77
C VAL A 264 9.62 -37.89 1.06
N ASN A 265 9.83 -38.24 -0.22
CA ASN A 265 8.89 -38.90 -1.14
C ASN A 265 8.22 -38.01 -2.21
N LEU A 266 8.45 -36.69 -2.25
CA LEU A 266 7.94 -35.82 -3.32
C LEU A 266 8.95 -35.51 -4.42
N ASP A 267 10.22 -35.36 -4.03
CA ASP A 267 11.31 -35.08 -4.95
C ASP A 267 11.69 -36.38 -5.67
N VAL A 268 11.46 -36.44 -6.99
CA VAL A 268 11.73 -37.62 -7.84
C VAL A 268 13.22 -37.97 -7.85
N ASP A 269 14.09 -36.99 -7.63
CA ASP A 269 15.54 -37.18 -7.58
C ASP A 269 16.03 -37.60 -6.18
N SER A 270 15.14 -37.61 -5.18
CA SER A 270 15.46 -38.02 -3.82
C SER A 270 15.59 -39.55 -3.71
N PRO A 271 16.59 -40.07 -2.97
CA PRO A 271 16.69 -41.50 -2.64
C PRO A 271 15.45 -42.06 -1.95
N GLY A 272 14.63 -41.19 -1.33
CA GLY A 272 13.37 -41.55 -0.67
C GLY A 272 12.16 -41.67 -1.60
N PHE A 273 12.21 -41.21 -2.84
CA PHE A 273 11.06 -41.28 -3.75
C PHE A 273 10.63 -42.73 -4.02
N ARG A 274 9.32 -42.99 -4.09
CA ARG A 274 8.75 -44.31 -4.40
C ARG A 274 7.45 -44.12 -5.17
N TYR A 275 7.34 -44.69 -6.38
CA TYR A 275 6.10 -44.65 -7.17
C TYR A 275 4.92 -45.29 -6.42
N GLU A 276 5.20 -46.28 -5.59
CA GLU A 276 4.24 -46.99 -4.74
C GLU A 276 3.60 -46.07 -3.68
N THR A 277 4.15 -44.88 -3.45
CA THR A 277 3.56 -43.89 -2.55
C THR A 277 2.51 -42.99 -3.24
N PHE A 278 2.29 -43.19 -4.55
CA PHE A 278 1.29 -42.53 -5.39
C PHE A 278 0.40 -43.57 -6.08
N MET A 279 -0.50 -44.21 -5.33
CA MET A 279 -1.39 -45.26 -5.86
C MET A 279 -2.78 -44.71 -6.21
N SER A 280 -3.26 -44.89 -7.44
CA SER A 280 -4.66 -44.63 -7.76
C SER A 280 -5.47 -45.93 -7.73
N LYS A 281 -6.62 -45.96 -7.04
CA LYS A 281 -7.54 -47.11 -7.09
C LYS A 281 -8.30 -47.20 -8.42
N GLU A 282 -8.40 -46.08 -9.14
CA GLU A 282 -9.18 -45.96 -10.37
C GLU A 282 -8.33 -46.01 -11.64
N MET A 283 -7.03 -45.74 -11.52
CA MET A 283 -6.07 -45.82 -12.61
C MET A 283 -5.07 -46.94 -12.33
N ASP A 284 -5.27 -48.08 -12.99
CA ASP A 284 -4.26 -49.13 -13.09
C ASP A 284 -2.96 -48.51 -13.68
N PRO A 285 -1.80 -48.68 -13.02
CA PRO A 285 -0.50 -48.26 -13.56
C PRO A 285 -0.25 -48.66 -15.02
N ALA A 286 -0.81 -49.79 -15.46
CA ALA A 286 -0.72 -50.25 -16.85
C ALA A 286 -1.38 -49.30 -17.86
N ARG A 287 -2.29 -48.40 -17.41
CA ARG A 287 -2.96 -47.40 -18.25
C ARG A 287 -2.05 -46.24 -18.67
N PHE A 288 -0.95 -45.99 -17.96
CA PHE A 288 0.05 -44.99 -18.34
C PHE A 288 1.01 -45.51 -19.44
N GLY A 289 0.78 -46.74 -19.89
CA GLY A 289 1.45 -47.37 -21.01
C GLY A 289 2.79 -48.01 -20.65
N PRO A 290 3.39 -48.75 -21.60
CA PRO A 290 4.59 -49.55 -21.36
C PRO A 290 5.81 -48.73 -20.95
N ALA A 291 5.84 -47.43 -21.28
CA ALA A 291 6.92 -46.53 -20.90
C ALA A 291 6.94 -46.26 -19.38
N PHE A 292 5.77 -46.03 -18.79
CA PHE A 292 5.63 -45.82 -17.35
C PHE A 292 5.97 -47.07 -16.55
N ASP A 293 5.48 -48.24 -16.98
CA ASP A 293 5.82 -49.52 -16.33
C ASP A 293 7.31 -49.86 -16.45
N ARG A 294 7.96 -49.50 -17.57
CA ARG A 294 9.41 -49.65 -17.71
C ARG A 294 10.18 -48.75 -16.74
N GLU A 295 9.81 -47.48 -16.61
CA GLU A 295 10.46 -46.57 -15.66
C GLU A 295 10.20 -46.97 -14.21
N ARG A 296 8.97 -47.39 -13.87
CA ARG A 296 8.65 -47.94 -12.55
C ARG A 296 9.53 -49.15 -12.21
N ARG A 297 9.64 -50.12 -13.13
CA ARG A 297 10.47 -51.32 -12.92
C ARG A 297 11.96 -50.98 -12.82
N LYS A 298 12.48 -50.12 -13.69
CA LYS A 298 13.87 -49.64 -13.61
C LYS A 298 14.16 -49.02 -12.24
N PHE A 299 13.27 -48.15 -11.77
CA PHE A 299 13.42 -47.50 -10.47
C PHE A 299 13.37 -48.49 -9.30
N THR A 300 12.45 -49.47 -9.33
CA THR A 300 12.39 -50.54 -8.33
C THR A 300 13.67 -51.40 -8.34
N GLU A 301 14.19 -51.72 -9.53
CA GLU A 301 15.44 -52.50 -9.71
C GLU A 301 16.68 -51.72 -9.23
N GLU A 302 16.77 -50.41 -9.53
CA GLU A 302 17.86 -49.53 -9.10
C GLU A 302 17.87 -49.28 -7.59
N GLN A 303 16.72 -49.25 -6.93
CA GLN A 303 16.61 -49.10 -5.47
C GLN A 303 16.89 -50.40 -4.70
N GLN A 304 16.62 -51.57 -5.29
CA GLN A 304 16.89 -52.88 -4.66
C GLN A 304 18.38 -53.24 -4.67
N HIS A 305 19.13 -52.73 -5.64
CA HIS A 305 20.59 -52.78 -5.63
C HIS A 305 21.14 -51.60 -4.83
N ASN A 306 21.32 -51.78 -3.52
CA ASN A 306 21.98 -50.80 -2.63
C ASN A 306 23.24 -50.19 -3.26
N GLY A 307 23.13 -48.93 -3.71
CA GLY A 307 24.23 -48.13 -4.22
C GLY A 307 23.88 -47.52 -5.56
N ALA A 308 23.82 -46.19 -5.59
CA ALA A 308 23.84 -45.37 -6.79
C ALA A 308 24.73 -46.02 -7.87
N ASN A 309 24.11 -46.56 -8.93
CA ASN A 309 24.84 -47.08 -10.07
C ASN A 309 25.15 -45.90 -11.00
N PRO A 310 26.38 -45.36 -11.03
CA PRO A 310 26.75 -44.19 -11.86
C PRO A 310 26.54 -44.43 -13.36
N ASP A 311 26.41 -45.69 -13.77
CA ASP A 311 26.16 -46.09 -15.15
C ASP A 311 24.67 -46.26 -15.49
N SER A 312 23.77 -46.04 -14.54
CA SER A 312 22.33 -46.04 -14.82
C SER A 312 21.97 -44.94 -15.83
N PRO A 313 21.08 -45.21 -16.79
CA PRO A 313 20.60 -44.19 -17.72
C PRO A 313 19.99 -42.96 -17.03
N ILE A 314 19.44 -43.13 -15.82
CA ILE A 314 18.89 -42.06 -15.00
C ILE A 314 20.04 -41.25 -14.37
N GLN A 315 21.07 -41.89 -13.82
CA GLN A 315 22.25 -41.19 -13.29
C GLN A 315 23.05 -40.45 -14.36
N ARG A 316 23.15 -41.00 -15.58
CA ARG A 316 23.80 -40.31 -16.71
C ARG A 316 23.05 -39.05 -17.15
N ARG A 317 21.72 -39.07 -17.09
CA ARG A 317 20.88 -37.88 -17.32
C ARG A 317 21.01 -36.85 -16.18
N LEU A 318 21.10 -37.31 -14.93
CA LEU A 318 21.36 -36.46 -13.76
C LEU A 318 22.75 -35.81 -13.77
N ALA A 319 23.75 -36.44 -14.40
CA ALA A 319 25.11 -35.90 -14.54
C ALA A 319 25.29 -34.95 -15.75
N GLY A 320 24.23 -34.64 -16.50
CA GLY A 320 24.29 -33.71 -17.63
C GLY A 320 24.80 -34.31 -18.95
N GLY A 321 24.82 -35.64 -19.10
CA GLY A 321 25.08 -36.29 -20.38
C GLY A 321 23.80 -36.42 -21.23
N GLY A 322 23.80 -35.82 -22.42
CA GLY A 322 22.64 -35.73 -23.33
C GLY A 322 22.04 -37.04 -23.80
#